data_AF-A0A6N1AV46-F1
#
_entry.id   AF-A0A6N1AV46-F1
#
_cell.length_a   1.000
_cell.length_b   1.000
_cell.length_c   1.000
_cell.angle_alpha   90.00
_cell.angle_beta   90.00
_cell.angle_gamma   90.00
#
_symmetry.space_group_name_H-M   'P 1'
#
loop_
_entity.id
_entity.type
_entity.pdbx_description
1 polymer ?
#
loop_
_entity_poly.entity_id
_entity_poly.type
_entity_poly.pdbx_seq_one_letter_code
_entity_poly.pdbx_strand_id
1 'polypeptide(L)' 'MAAANVSAAQAEAKEIAKSMGNCTPAKVEVLRYTVGREGSTTFKVGCTEDKDAFVVVLCRARICTLLR' A
#
# COMPACT_ATOMS: atom_id res chain seq x y z
N MET A 1 17.59 8.60 2.09
CA MET A 1 16.42 9.02 1.28
C MET A 1 15.38 7.92 1.01
N ALA A 2 15.53 6.69 1.49
CA ALA A 2 14.54 5.61 1.27
C ALA A 2 13.27 5.72 2.14
N ALA A 3 13.39 6.18 3.38
CA ALA A 3 12.28 6.19 4.35
C ALA A 3 11.15 7.18 4.01
N ALA A 4 11.48 8.32 3.39
CA ALA A 4 10.49 9.32 2.97
C ALA A 4 9.57 8.81 1.84
N ASN A 5 10.07 7.89 1.01
CA ASN A 5 9.28 7.29 -0.07
C ASN A 5 8.30 6.25 0.48
N VAL A 6 8.66 5.56 1.56
CA VAL A 6 7.79 4.58 2.22
C VAL A 6 6.63 5.29 2.90
N SER A 7 6.86 6.38 3.64
CA SER A 7 5.78 7.12 4.33
C SER A 7 4.78 7.75 3.34
N ALA A 8 5.28 8.36 2.26
CA ALA A 8 4.42 8.91 1.20
C ALA A 8 3.59 7.81 0.51
N ALA A 9 4.22 6.69 0.15
CA ALA A 9 3.53 5.59 -0.50
C ALA A 9 2.57 4.84 0.45
N GLN A 10 2.79 4.93 1.77
CA GLN A 10 1.87 4.39 2.77
C GLN A 10 0.56 5.19 2.84
N ALA A 11 0.63 6.52 2.71
CA ALA A 11 -0.56 7.36 2.62
C ALA A 11 -1.36 7.05 1.35
N GLU A 12 -0.69 6.97 0.19
CA GLU A 12 -1.33 6.58 -1.07
C GLU A 12 -1.95 5.17 -1.00
N ALA A 13 -1.27 4.21 -0.37
CA ALA A 13 -1.82 2.88 -0.19
C ALA A 13 -3.12 2.85 0.62
N LYS A 14 -3.24 3.70 1.65
CA LYS A 14 -4.49 3.84 2.43
C LYS A 14 -5.61 4.44 1.59
N GLU A 15 -5.32 5.48 0.82
CA GLU A 15 -6.30 6.12 -0.05
C GLU A 15 -6.78 5.18 -1.15
N ILE A 16 -5.87 4.43 -1.78
CA ILE A 16 -6.21 3.41 -2.78
C ILE A 16 -7.01 2.26 -2.16
N ALA A 17 -6.63 1.79 -0.96
CA ALA A 17 -7.41 0.78 -0.25
C ALA A 17 -8.84 1.26 0.04
N LYS A 18 -9.00 2.52 0.43
CA LYS A 18 -10.31 3.13 0.70
C LYS A 18 -11.14 3.35 -0.57
N SER A 19 -10.59 4.02 -1.57
CA SER A 19 -11.32 4.37 -2.79
C SER A 19 -11.50 3.21 -3.76
N MET A 20 -10.48 2.35 -3.92
CA MET A 20 -10.50 1.25 -4.89
C MET A 20 -10.79 -0.09 -4.23
N GLY A 21 -10.32 -0.31 -3.00
CA GLY A 21 -10.61 -1.52 -2.23
C GLY A 21 -11.97 -1.49 -1.54
N ASN A 22 -12.63 -0.32 -1.51
CA ASN A 22 -13.88 -0.08 -0.78
C ASN A 22 -13.80 -0.62 0.66
N CYS A 23 -12.63 -0.44 1.29
CA CYS A 23 -12.36 -0.95 2.61
C CYS A 23 -11.71 0.11 3.49
N THR A 24 -12.02 0.10 4.78
CA THR A 24 -11.50 1.04 5.76
C THR A 24 -10.13 0.55 6.25
N PRO A 25 -9.04 1.27 5.94
CA PRO A 25 -7.68 0.83 6.26
C PRO A 25 -7.44 0.82 7.77
N ALA A 26 -7.26 -0.37 8.36
CA ALA A 26 -7.00 -0.59 9.78
C ALA A 26 -5.49 -0.59 10.08
N LYS A 27 -4.77 -1.47 9.38
CA LYS A 27 -3.36 -1.76 9.62
C LYS A 27 -2.62 -1.77 8.29
N VAL A 28 -1.56 -0.99 8.17
CA VAL A 28 -0.73 -0.98 6.97
C VAL A 28 0.62 -1.60 7.28
N GLU A 29 0.98 -2.64 6.54
CA GLU A 29 2.26 -3.34 6.66
C GLU A 29 3.00 -3.28 5.33
N VAL A 30 4.30 -3.07 5.38
CA VAL A 30 5.15 -3.13 4.19
C VAL A 30 5.54 -4.59 3.97
N LEU A 31 4.97 -5.21 2.95
CA LEU A 31 5.31 -6.59 2.58
C LEU A 31 6.66 -6.66 1.90
N ARG A 32 6.90 -5.74 0.98
CA ARG A 32 8.11 -5.75 0.17
C ARG A 32 8.52 -4.33 -0.15
N TYR A 33 9.79 -4.03 0.03
CA TYR A 33 10.38 -2.77 -0.39
C TYR A 33 11.56 -3.09 -1.30
N THR A 34 11.41 -2.75 -2.57
CA THR A 34 12.43 -2.98 -3.59
C THR A 34 13.05 -1.63 -3.94
N VAL A 35 14.37 -1.53 -3.80
CA VAL A 35 15.16 -0.37 -4.17
C VAL A 35 15.96 -0.67 -5.44
N GLY A 36 16.01 0.28 -6.39
CA GLY A 36 16.70 0.10 -7.66
C GLY A 36 16.05 0.89 -8.80
N ARG A 37 16.39 0.54 -10.05
CA ARG A 37 15.89 1.20 -11.27
C ARG A 37 14.36 1.14 -11.39
N GLU A 38 13.74 0.09 -10.85
CA GLU A 38 12.29 -0.09 -10.74
C GLU A 38 11.87 -0.16 -9.25
N GLY A 39 12.27 0.86 -8.47
CA GLY A 39 11.92 0.94 -7.06
C GLY A 39 10.41 0.83 -6.83
N SER A 40 9.99 -0.14 -6.02
CA SER A 40 8.58 -0.43 -5.75
C SER A 40 8.38 -0.87 -4.31
N THR A 41 7.23 -0.50 -3.75
CA THR A 41 6.85 -0.82 -2.38
C THR A 41 5.49 -1.49 -2.40
N THR A 42 5.41 -2.68 -1.85
CA THR A 42 4.19 -3.44 -1.69
C THR A 42 3.69 -3.26 -0.26
N PHE A 43 2.49 -2.73 -0.12
CA PHE A 43 1.80 -2.55 1.14
C PHE A 43 0.66 -3.57 1.25
N LYS A 44 0.54 -4.21 2.40
CA LYS A 44 -0.65 -4.95 2.80
C LYS A 44 -1.45 -4.07 3.74
N VAL A 45 -2.64 -3.71 3.32
CA VAL A 45 -3.57 -2.91 4.10
C VAL A 45 -4.65 -3.85 4.61
N GLY A 46 -4.63 -4.18 5.89
CA GLY A 46 -5.72 -4.87 6.55
C GLY A 46 -6.91 -3.94 6.66
N CYS A 47 -8.08 -4.41 6.25
CA CYS A 47 -9.34 -3.69 6.32
C CYS A 47 -10.02 -3.95 7.68
N THR A 48 -10.79 -2.99 8.20
CA THR A 48 -11.56 -3.23 9.44
C THR A 48 -12.88 -3.95 9.21
N GLU A 49 -13.43 -3.90 8.00
CA GLU A 49 -14.74 -4.48 7.69
C GLU A 49 -14.78 -6.00 7.83
N ASP A 50 -13.68 -6.69 7.54
CA ASP A 50 -13.60 -8.13 7.63
C ASP A 50 -12.24 -8.55 8.21
N LYS A 51 -12.24 -9.54 9.11
CA LYS A 51 -11.04 -9.98 9.84
C LYS A 51 -9.96 -10.55 8.92
N ASP A 52 -10.37 -11.05 7.75
CA ASP A 52 -9.49 -11.60 6.74
C ASP A 52 -9.42 -10.74 5.47
N ALA A 53 -10.17 -9.63 5.39
CA ALA A 53 -10.04 -8.69 4.28
C ALA A 53 -8.75 -7.89 4.43
N PHE A 54 -7.85 -8.10 3.49
CA PHE A 54 -6.73 -7.22 3.26
C PHE A 54 -6.64 -6.92 1.77
N VAL A 55 -6.13 -5.75 1.46
CA VAL A 55 -5.79 -5.39 0.10
C VAL A 55 -4.30 -5.16 -0.02
N VAL A 56 -3.76 -5.60 -1.16
CA VAL A 56 -2.36 -5.38 -1.48
C VAL A 56 -2.27 -4.16 -2.40
N VAL A 57 -1.40 -3.22 -2.10
CA VAL A 57 -1.14 -2.05 -2.94
C VAL A 57 0.33 -2.05 -3.35
N LEU A 58 0.60 -1.97 -4.65
CA LEU A 58 1.93 -1.81 -5.19
C LEU A 58 2.15 -0.35 -5.60
N CYS A 59 3.02 0.33 -4.88
CA CYS A 59 3.46 1.68 -5.21
C CYS A 59 4.83 1.64 -5.88
N ARG A 60 4.89 2.00 -7.15
CA ARG A 60 6.12 2.08 -7.94
C ARG A 60 6.37 3.52 -8.36
N ALA A 61 7.48 4.08 -7.90
CA ALA A 61 7.83 5.50 -8.06
C ALA A 61 6.74 6.48 -7.55
N ARG A 62 5.78 6.86 -8.42
CA ARG A 62 4.64 7.76 -8.11
C ARG A 62 3.28 7.18 -8.50
N ILE A 63 3.23 5.89 -8.80
CA ILE A 63 2.01 5.21 -9.23
C ILE A 63 1.71 4.11 -8.20
N CYS A 64 0.55 4.17 -7.57
CA CYS A 64 0.07 3.14 -6.66
C CYS A 64 -1.12 2.42 -7.29
N THR A 65 -1.03 1.09 -7.38
CA THR A 65 -2.08 0.23 -7.90
C THR A 65 -2.52 -0.79 -6.87
N LEU A 66 -3.83 -0.96 -6.75
CA LEU A 66 -4.42 -2.04 -5.95
C LEU A 66 -4.23 -3.37 -6.69
N LEU A 67 -3.59 -4.34 -6.04
CA LEU A 67 -3.31 -5.66 -6.61
C LEU A 67 -4.38 -6.72 -6.31
N ARG A 68 -5.40 -6.41 -5.50
CA ARG A 68 -6.54 -7.26 -5.06
C ARG A 68 -6.22 -8.76 -4.96
#